data_AF-A0A978SF41-F1
#
_entry.id   AF-A0A978SF41-F1
#
_cell.length_a   1.000
_cell.length_b   1.000
_cell.length_c   1.000
_cell.angle_alpha   90.00
_cell.angle_beta   90.00
_cell.angle_gamma   90.00
#
_symmetry.space_group_name_H-M   'P 1'
#
loop_
_entity.id
_entity.type
_entity.pdbx_description
1 polymer ?
#
loop_
_entity_poly.entity_id
_entity_poly.type
_entity_poly.pdbx_seq_one_letter_code
_entity_poly.pdbx_strand_id
1 'polypeptide(L)' 'MPRLVGKKSDNSFAYGLFLIVVVGIAGCFEYFGVVDVVPEFGAQKSYINGVENKDE' A
#
# COMPACT_ATOMS: atom_id res chain seq x y z
N MET A 1 6.63 -5.63 -44.97
CA MET A 1 6.80 -5.32 -43.53
C MET A 1 5.45 -4.89 -42.98
N PRO A 2 4.87 -5.61 -41.99
CA PRO A 2 3.62 -5.16 -41.40
C PRO A 2 3.92 -3.88 -40.63
N ARG A 3 3.40 -2.76 -41.12
CA ARG A 3 3.54 -1.45 -40.46
C ARG A 3 2.53 -1.43 -39.31
N LEU A 4 2.97 -1.16 -38.09
CA LEU A 4 2.12 -0.96 -36.90
C LEU A 4 1.28 0.34 -36.97
N VAL A 5 0.92 0.77 -38.19
CA VAL A 5 0.08 1.95 -38.42
C VAL A 5 -1.35 1.54 -38.04
N GLY A 6 -1.76 1.88 -36.81
CA GLY A 6 -3.10 1.63 -36.28
C GLY A 6 -3.17 0.90 -34.95
N LYS A 7 -2.04 0.55 -34.31
CA LYS A 7 -2.07 -0.06 -32.97
C LYS A 7 -2.48 1.01 -31.94
N LYS A 8 -3.78 1.05 -31.62
CA LYS A 8 -4.31 1.85 -30.49
C LYS A 8 -3.45 1.54 -29.28
N SER A 9 -2.86 2.57 -28.68
CA SER A 9 -2.08 2.40 -27.46
C SER A 9 -2.97 1.73 -26.43
N ASP A 10 -2.56 0.57 -25.94
CA ASP A 10 -3.25 -0.14 -24.87
C ASP A 10 -3.05 0.65 -23.57
N ASN A 11 -3.76 1.77 -23.44
CA ASN A 11 -3.74 2.63 -22.25
C ASN A 11 -4.12 1.84 -21.00
N SER A 12 -4.82 0.70 -21.17
CA SER A 12 -5.10 -0.28 -20.11
C SER A 12 -3.83 -0.70 -19.34
N PHE A 13 -2.69 -0.88 -20.02
CA PHE A 13 -1.43 -1.20 -19.35
C PHE A 13 -0.93 -0.03 -18.49
N ALA A 14 -1.01 1.19 -19.02
CA ALA A 14 -0.63 2.40 -18.29
C ALA A 14 -1.54 2.65 -17.08
N TYR A 15 -2.85 2.46 -17.23
CA TYR A 15 -3.82 2.57 -16.13
C TYR A 15 -3.63 1.47 -15.09
N GLY A 16 -3.35 0.23 -15.51
CA GLY A 16 -3.06 -0.88 -14.60
C GLY A 16 -1.80 -0.63 -13.79
N LEU A 17 -0.73 -0.17 -14.44
CA LEU A 17 0.52 0.17 -13.76
C LEU A 17 0.35 1.35 -12.80
N PHE A 18 -0.41 2.38 -13.21
CA PHE A 18 -0.74 3.51 -12.34
C PHE A 18 -1.49 3.05 -11.08
N LEU A 19 -2.48 2.16 -11.21
CA LEU A 19 -3.24 1.66 -10.07
C LEU A 19 -2.37 0.88 -9.07
N ILE A 20 -1.47 0.03 -9.58
CA ILE A 20 -0.52 -0.72 -8.73
C ILE A 20 0.38 0.25 -7.93
N VAL A 21 0.90 1.28 -8.58
CA VAL A 21 1.77 2.28 -7.93
C VAL A 21 1.00 3.04 -6.85
N VAL A 22 -0.23 3.48 -7.13
CA VAL A 22 -1.06 4.21 -6.15
C VAL A 22 -1.36 3.35 -4.92
N VAL A 23 -1.76 2.09 -5.13
CA VAL A 23 -2.04 1.16 -4.02
C VAL A 23 -0.77 0.87 -3.21
N GLY A 24 0.37 0.68 -3.88
CA GLY A 24 1.65 0.46 -3.21
C GLY A 24 2.07 1.64 -2.35
N ILE A 25 1.95 2.87 -2.86
CA ILE A 25 2.26 4.09 -2.11
C ILE A 25 1.31 4.25 -0.91
N ALA A 26 0.02 4.02 -1.10
CA ALA A 26 -0.97 4.09 -0.01
C ALA A 26 -0.64 3.08 1.10
N GLY A 27 -0.35 1.82 0.74
CA GLY A 27 0.05 0.80 1.72
C GLY A 27 1.38 1.11 2.42
N CYS A 28 2.34 1.76 1.74
CA CYS A 28 3.56 2.25 2.37
C CYS A 28 3.27 3.37 3.37
N PHE A 29 2.44 4.36 3.01
CA PHE A 29 2.05 5.43 3.94
C PHE A 29 1.34 4.90 5.18
N GLU A 30 0.55 3.87 4.99
CA GLU A 30 -0.12 3.16 6.07
C GLU A 30 0.86 2.41 6.97
N TYR A 31 1.81 1.67 6.38
CA TYR A 31 2.87 1.01 7.13
C TYR A 31 3.76 1.97 7.93
N PHE A 32 4.04 3.15 7.38
CA PHE A 32 4.79 4.20 8.08
C PHE A 32 3.93 4.99 9.10
N GLY A 33 2.64 4.72 9.18
CA GLY A 33 1.71 5.38 10.11
C GLY A 33 1.42 6.85 9.78
N VAL A 34 1.66 7.27 8.53
CA VAL A 34 1.36 8.64 8.05
C VAL A 34 -0.14 8.79 7.79
N VAL A 35 -0.80 7.71 7.37
CA VAL A 35 -2.25 7.64 7.14
C VAL A 35 -2.74 6.33 7.76
N ASP A 36 -3.86 6.34 8.47
CA ASP A 36 -4.46 5.14 9.08
C ASP A 36 -5.85 4.93 8.47
N VAL A 37 -5.92 4.12 7.40
CA VAL A 37 -7.17 3.84 6.67
C VAL A 37 -7.72 2.47 7.03
N VAL A 38 -6.84 1.50 7.24
CA VAL A 38 -7.08 0.11 7.60
C VAL A 38 -6.56 -0.11 9.02
N PRO A 39 -7.45 -0.27 10.01
CA PRO A 39 -7.03 -0.49 11.38
C PRO A 39 -6.18 -1.77 11.49
N GLU A 40 -5.09 -1.69 12.25
CA GLU A 40 -4.10 -2.75 12.48
C GLU A 40 -3.20 -3.12 11.27
N PHE A 41 -3.21 -2.37 10.17
CA PHE A 41 -2.34 -2.67 9.03
C PHE A 41 -0.87 -2.33 9.34
N GLY A 42 0.01 -3.35 9.30
CA GLY A 42 1.43 -3.20 9.66
C GLY A 42 1.72 -3.23 11.16
N ALA A 43 0.70 -3.35 12.01
CA ALA A 43 0.89 -3.59 13.44
C ALA A 43 1.47 -4.99 13.66
N GLN A 44 2.80 -5.08 13.79
CA GLN A 44 3.33 -6.12 14.66
C GLN A 44 2.72 -5.84 16.03
N LYS A 45 1.80 -6.71 16.48
CA LYS A 45 1.31 -6.71 17.86
C LYS A 45 2.52 -6.93 18.77
N SER A 46 3.25 -5.86 19.05
CA SER A 46 4.15 -5.80 20.19
C SER A 46 3.21 -5.66 21.36
N TYR A 47 2.79 -6.80 21.91
CA TYR A 47 2.23 -6.89 23.25
C TYR A 47 3.35 -6.54 24.24
N ILE A 48 3.81 -5.29 24.21
CA ILE A 48 4.70 -4.73 25.20
C ILE A 48 4.02 -3.45 25.63
N ASN A 49 3.01 -3.60 26.48
CA ASN A 49 2.69 -2.68 27.57
C ASN A 49 1.58 -3.30 28.43
N GLY A 50 2.02 -4.28 29.21
CA GLY A 50 1.37 -4.76 30.42
C GLY A 50 2.43 -5.02 31.48
N VAL A 51 3.39 -4.11 31.63
CA VAL A 51 4.14 -4.02 32.89
C VAL A 51 3.13 -3.46 33.90
N GLU A 52 2.41 -4.37 34.53
CA GLU A 52 1.66 -4.11 35.75
C GLU A 52 2.67 -3.79 36.85
N ASN A 53 3.12 -2.53 36.89
CA ASN A 53 3.48 -1.93 38.17
C ASN A 53 2.17 -1.53 38.83
N LYS A 54 1.66 -2.42 39.67
CA LYS A 54 0.84 -2.04 40.81
C LYS A 54 1.55 -2.54 42.05
N ASP A 55 1.83 -1.58 42.89
CA ASP A 55 2.42 -1.70 44.20
C ASP A 55 1.70 -2.76 45.03
N GLU A 56 2.45 -3.73 45.59
CA GLU A 56 2.32 -4.33 46.93
C GLU A 56 3.50 -5.28 47.21
#